data_AF-A0A9E3C9L5-F1
#
_entry.id   AF-A0A9E3C9L5-F1
#
_cell.length_a   1.000
_cell.length_b   1.000
_cell.length_c   1.000
_cell.angle_alpha   90.00
_cell.angle_beta   90.00
_cell.angle_gamma   90.00
#
_symmetry.space_group_name_H-M   'P 1'
#
loop_
_entity.id
_entity.type
_entity.pdbx_description
1 polymer ?
#
loop_
_entity_poly.entity_id
_entity_poly.type
_entity_poly.pdbx_seq_one_letter_code
_entity_poly.pdbx_strand_id
1 'polypeptide(L)'
;GVLIDTPGLRGVGVWIAEDGVAQTFPEIEALVEDCRFNDCQHESEPGCAVQAAIAEGTLPQRRLDSWRKIAREAEWIASRSDARLRRERADRWRQIHLEARRNNRTRPQQR
;
A
#
# COMPACT_ATOMS: atom_id res chain seq x y z
N GLY A 1 41.13 -4.97 10.78
CA GLY A 1 39.85 -4.25 10.62
C GLY A 1 39.18 -4.74 9.37
N VAL A 2 37.86 -4.97 9.42
CA VAL A 2 37.09 -5.36 8.23
C VAL A 2 36.57 -4.08 7.57
N LEU A 3 36.98 -3.85 6.33
CA LEU A 3 36.45 -2.79 5.47
C LEU A 3 35.21 -3.38 4.77
N ILE A 4 34.03 -2.87 5.11
CA ILE A 4 32.80 -3.20 4.40
C ILE A 4 32.68 -2.20 3.24
N ASP A 5 33.08 -2.64 2.04
CA ASP A 5 32.80 -1.96 0.79
C ASP A 5 31.38 -2.35 0.34
N THR A 6 30.46 -1.39 0.24
CA THR A 6 29.13 -1.61 -0.36
C THR A 6 29.12 -1.00 -1.77
N PRO A 7 29.56 -1.74 -2.80
CA PRO A 7 29.44 -1.28 -4.17
C PRO A 7 27.94 -1.30 -4.56
N GLY A 8 27.34 -0.12 -4.65
CA GLY A 8 26.03 0.07 -5.28
C GLY A 8 24.83 -0.47 -4.50
N LEU A 9 24.35 0.30 -3.52
CA LEU A 9 23.06 0.13 -2.84
C LEU A 9 21.85 0.44 -3.77
N ARG A 10 21.83 -0.07 -5.00
CA ARG A 10 20.63 -0.09 -5.86
C ARG A 10 19.77 -1.29 -5.47
N GLY A 11 19.04 -1.14 -4.37
CA GLY A 11 18.11 -2.16 -3.90
C GLY A 11 18.31 -2.54 -2.45
N VAL A 12 18.34 -1.57 -1.54
CA VAL A 12 17.94 -1.86 -0.15
C VAL A 12 16.46 -2.20 -0.24
N GLY A 13 16.16 -3.50 -0.36
CA GLY A 13 14.80 -3.99 -0.29
C GLY A 13 14.16 -3.39 0.96
N VAL A 14 12.95 -2.88 0.79
CA VAL A 14 12.10 -2.41 1.89
C VAL A 14 11.84 -3.62 2.78
N TRP A 15 12.81 -3.92 3.65
CA TRP A 15 12.72 -4.90 4.72
C TRP A 15 11.99 -4.23 5.86
N ILE A 16 10.76 -3.80 5.59
CA ILE A 16 9.95 -3.32 6.66
C ILE A 16 8.51 -3.64 6.35
N ALA A 17 7.97 -4.48 7.24
CA ALA A 17 6.55 -4.53 7.54
C ALA A 17 6.01 -3.10 7.75
N GLU A 18 4.70 -2.99 7.83
CA GLU A 18 3.94 -1.74 8.00
C GLU A 18 4.63 -0.75 8.99
N ASP A 19 5.23 -1.27 10.07
CA ASP A 19 6.06 -0.55 11.05
C ASP A 19 7.24 0.27 10.51
N GLY A 20 7.81 -0.05 9.36
CA GLY A 20 8.92 0.74 8.83
C GLY A 20 8.54 1.88 7.94
N VAL A 21 7.37 1.79 7.32
CA VAL A 21 6.82 2.94 6.60
C VAL A 21 6.56 4.03 7.64
N ALA A 22 5.95 3.66 8.78
CA ALA A 22 5.76 4.52 9.93
C ALA A 22 7.07 5.13 10.47
N GLN A 23 8.12 4.30 10.66
CA GLN A 23 9.42 4.80 11.14
C GLN A 23 10.18 5.67 10.13
N THR A 24 9.97 5.49 8.83
CA THR A 24 10.65 6.28 7.79
C THR A 24 10.02 7.65 7.59
N PHE A 25 8.73 7.78 7.90
CA PHE A 25 7.95 9.00 7.75
C PHE A 25 7.18 9.35 9.02
N PRO A 26 7.87 9.55 10.17
CA PRO A 26 7.22 9.81 11.45
C PRO A 26 6.42 11.12 11.43
N GLU A 27 6.83 12.10 10.62
CA GLU A 27 6.08 13.34 10.48
C GLU A 27 4.74 13.16 9.77
N ILE A 28 4.61 12.14 8.91
CA ILE A 28 3.35 11.81 8.26
C ILE A 28 2.49 11.04 9.25
N GLU A 29 3.03 10.04 9.95
CA GLU A 29 2.24 9.27 10.92
C GLU A 29 1.64 10.10 12.03
N ALA A 30 2.39 11.05 12.59
CA ALA A 30 1.85 11.97 13.59
C ALA A 30 0.62 12.75 13.04
N LEU A 31 0.63 13.10 11.75
CA LEU A 31 -0.50 13.78 11.10
C LEU A 31 -1.64 12.81 10.73
N VAL A 32 -1.36 11.53 10.53
CA VAL A 32 -2.40 10.51 10.29
C VAL A 32 -3.26 10.33 11.53
N GLU A 33 -2.65 10.32 12.73
CA GLU A 33 -3.38 10.24 14.01
C GLU A 33 -4.34 11.43 14.24
N ASP A 34 -4.02 12.59 13.68
CA ASP A 34 -4.84 13.81 13.74
C ASP A 34 -5.91 13.89 12.62
N CYS A 35 -5.98 12.89 11.73
CA CYS A 35 -7.00 12.89 10.69
C CYS A 35 -8.39 12.62 11.27
N ARG A 36 -9.40 13.31 10.71
CA ARG A 36 -10.80 13.16 11.13
C ARG A 36 -11.33 11.71 11.03
N PHE A 37 -10.82 10.95 10.06
CA PHE A 37 -11.28 9.61 9.73
C PHE A 37 -10.12 8.61 9.84
N ASN A 38 -10.42 7.43 10.39
CA ASN A 38 -9.43 6.35 10.55
C ASN A 38 -9.04 5.68 9.22
N ASP A 39 -9.89 5.78 8.20
CA ASP A 39 -9.70 5.25 6.85
C ASP A 39 -9.32 6.34 5.84
N CYS A 40 -8.73 7.45 6.32
CA CYS A 40 -8.33 8.56 5.48
C CYS A 40 -7.28 8.14 4.45
N GLN A 41 -7.55 8.35 3.16
CA GLN A 41 -6.59 8.14 2.07
C GLN A 41 -5.65 9.33 1.84
N HIS A 42 -5.88 10.41 2.57
CA HIS A 42 -5.15 11.67 2.52
C HIS A 42 -5.14 12.31 1.13
N GLU A 43 -6.15 12.06 0.30
CA GLU A 43 -6.24 12.58 -1.06
C GLU A 43 -7.00 13.90 -1.12
N SER A 44 -8.29 13.85 -0.83
CA SER A 44 -9.20 15.00 -0.94
C SER A 44 -10.24 15.04 0.17
N GLU A 45 -10.04 14.25 1.22
CA GLU A 45 -11.01 14.11 2.30
C GLU A 45 -11.06 15.37 3.18
N PRO A 46 -12.26 15.80 3.60
CA PRO A 46 -12.41 16.95 4.48
C PRO A 46 -11.88 16.62 5.89
N GLY A 47 -11.02 17.48 6.42
CA GLY A 47 -10.43 17.28 7.75
C GLY A 47 -9.24 16.32 7.78
N CYS A 48 -8.58 16.10 6.64
CA CYS A 48 -7.29 15.43 6.58
C CYS A 48 -6.17 16.36 7.07
N ALA A 49 -5.54 16.02 8.21
CA ALA A 49 -4.45 16.82 8.78
C ALA A 49 -3.19 16.80 7.90
N VAL A 50 -2.93 15.71 7.17
CA VAL A 50 -1.82 15.63 6.19
C VAL A 50 -2.00 16.65 5.06
N GLN A 51 -3.20 16.77 4.51
CA GLN A 51 -3.51 17.75 3.45
C GLN A 51 -3.46 19.18 3.99
N ALA A 52 -3.91 19.41 5.22
CA ALA A 52 -3.79 20.70 5.88
C ALA A 52 -2.32 21.12 6.05
N ALA A 53 -1.46 20.20 6.50
CA ALA A 53 -0.02 20.44 6.63
C ALA A 53 0.67 20.74 5.28
N ILE A 54 0.19 20.13 4.20
CA ILE A 54 0.67 20.45 2.84
C ILE A 54 0.22 21.85 2.42
N ALA A 55 -1.04 22.20 2.67
CA ALA A 55 -1.57 23.53 2.36
C ALA A 55 -0.86 24.64 3.17
N GLU A 56 -0.47 24.35 4.40
CA GLU A 56 0.32 25.26 5.26
C GLU A 56 1.82 25.29 4.91
N GLY A 57 2.28 24.32 4.11
CA GLY A 57 3.69 24.19 3.73
C GLY A 57 4.59 23.56 4.79
N THR A 58 4.02 23.08 5.89
CA THR A 58 4.74 22.35 6.95
C THR A 58 5.12 20.94 6.50
N LEU A 59 4.35 20.34 5.58
CA LEU A 59 4.69 19.09 4.90
C LEU A 59 4.86 19.30 3.39
N PRO A 60 6.03 18.99 2.80
CA PRO A 60 6.20 19.05 1.35
C PRO A 60 5.38 17.97 0.64
N GLN A 61 4.65 18.32 -0.43
CA GLN A 61 3.89 17.36 -1.27
C GLN A 61 4.73 16.13 -1.69
N ARG A 62 6.00 16.34 -2.06
CA ARG A 62 6.93 15.27 -2.44
C ARG A 62 7.10 14.19 -1.37
N ARG A 63 6.97 14.54 -0.08
CA ARG A 63 7.08 13.61 1.05
C ARG A 63 5.86 12.69 1.08
N LEU A 64 4.66 13.24 0.94
CA LEU A 64 3.43 12.46 0.81
C LEU A 64 3.49 11.51 -0.40
N ASP A 65 3.97 11.98 -1.55
CA ASP A 65 4.09 11.13 -2.75
C ASP A 65 5.08 9.96 -2.54
N SER A 66 6.17 10.22 -1.84
CA SER A 66 7.18 9.21 -1.48
C SER A 66 6.60 8.18 -0.51
N TRP A 67 5.89 8.63 0.53
CA TRP A 67 5.21 7.77 1.49
C TRP A 67 4.20 6.86 0.79
N ARG A 68 3.33 7.40 -0.09
CA ARG A 68 2.38 6.61 -0.88
C ARG A 68 3.05 5.55 -1.73
N LYS A 69 4.19 5.89 -2.33
CA LYS A 69 4.95 4.94 -3.15
C LYS A 69 5.49 3.78 -2.29
N ILE A 70 6.11 4.10 -1.16
CA ILE A 70 6.67 3.12 -0.23
C ILE A 70 5.55 2.27 0.39
N ALA A 71 4.44 2.87 0.81
CA ALA A 71 3.29 2.17 1.37
C ALA A 71 2.71 1.13 0.40
N ARG A 72 2.51 1.51 -0.87
CA ARG A 72 2.07 0.57 -1.92
C ARG A 72 3.07 -0.56 -2.17
N GLU A 73 4.36 -0.25 -2.12
CA GLU A 73 5.41 -1.25 -2.28
C GLU A 73 5.45 -2.21 -1.09
N ALA A 74 5.30 -1.70 0.14
CA ALA A 74 5.20 -2.49 1.36
C ALA A 74 3.96 -3.40 1.35
N GLU A 75 2.79 -2.88 0.95
CA GLU A 75 1.56 -3.67 0.78
C GLU A 75 1.74 -4.77 -0.28
N TRP A 76 2.37 -4.43 -1.42
CA TRP A 76 2.68 -5.40 -2.46
C TRP A 76 3.64 -6.50 -1.96
N ILE A 77 4.69 -6.14 -1.23
CA ILE A 77 5.62 -7.08 -0.61
C ILE A 77 4.88 -7.95 0.40
N ALA A 78 4.12 -7.36 1.33
CA ALA A 78 3.33 -8.06 2.34
C ALA A 78 2.35 -9.07 1.70
N SER A 79 1.66 -8.66 0.63
CA SER A 79 0.79 -9.55 -0.16
C SER A 79 1.52 -10.75 -0.78
N ARG A 80 2.84 -10.65 -0.94
CA ARG A 80 3.70 -11.67 -1.55
C ARG A 80 4.41 -12.54 -0.51
N SER A 81 4.79 -11.99 0.64
CA SER A 81 5.41 -12.71 1.76
C SER A 81 4.39 -13.47 2.61
N ASP A 82 3.13 -13.05 2.66
CA ASP A 82 2.12 -13.72 3.48
C ASP A 82 1.48 -14.94 2.78
N ALA A 83 1.65 -16.13 3.36
CA ALA A 83 1.03 -17.36 2.86
C ALA A 83 -0.51 -17.31 2.93
N ARG A 84 -1.07 -16.48 3.81
CA ARG A 84 -2.51 -16.29 3.96
C ARG A 84 -3.10 -15.45 2.81
N LEU A 85 -2.45 -14.34 2.45
CA LEU A 85 -2.89 -13.47 1.34
C LEU A 85 -2.79 -14.19 -0.02
N ARG A 86 -1.77 -15.05 -0.21
CA ARG A 86 -1.69 -15.93 -1.39
C ARG A 86 -2.87 -16.89 -1.49
N ARG A 87 -3.33 -17.46 -0.37
CA ARG A 87 -4.51 -18.35 -0.33
C ARG A 87 -5.80 -17.57 -0.62
N GLU A 88 -6.01 -16.44 0.04
CA GLU A 88 -7.20 -15.59 -0.17
C GLU A 88 -7.32 -15.13 -1.64
N ARG A 89 -6.21 -14.76 -2.27
CA ARG A 89 -6.18 -14.37 -3.70
C ARG A 89 -6.48 -15.55 -4.63
N ALA A 90 -5.92 -16.73 -4.34
CA ALA A 90 -6.20 -17.95 -5.09
C ALA A 90 -7.67 -18.38 -4.98
N ASP A 91 -8.27 -18.27 -3.80
CA ASP A 91 -9.67 -18.61 -3.57
C ASP A 91 -10.62 -17.62 -4.27
N ARG A 92 -10.32 -16.31 -4.22
CA ARG A 92 -11.08 -15.30 -4.99
C ARG A 92 -11.04 -15.59 -6.49
N TRP A 93 -9.89 -15.98 -7.03
CA TRP A 93 -9.75 -16.32 -8.44
C TRP A 93 -10.46 -17.62 -8.83
N ARG A 94 -10.48 -18.60 -7.93
CA ARG A 94 -11.26 -19.83 -8.10
C ARG A 94 -12.76 -19.54 -8.15
N GLN A 95 -13.27 -18.65 -7.28
CA GLN A 95 -14.69 -18.23 -7.28
C GLN A 95 -15.07 -17.57 -8.60
N ILE A 96 -14.29 -16.60 -9.06
CA ILE A 96 -14.54 -15.92 -10.34
C ILE A 96 -14.52 -16.91 -11.51
N HIS A 97 -13.63 -17.90 -11.50
CA HIS A 97 -13.56 -18.93 -12.54
C HIS A 97 -14.74 -19.91 -12.51
N LEU A 98 -15.24 -20.24 -11.32
CA LEU A 98 -16.45 -21.04 -11.14
C LEU A 98 -17.69 -20.27 -11.62
N GLU A 99 -17.76 -18.98 -11.29
CA GLU A 99 -18.85 -18.09 -11.67
C GLU A 99 -18.87 -17.88 -13.20
N ALA A 100 -17.71 -17.66 -13.82
CA ALA A 100 -17.57 -17.60 -15.27
C ALA A 100 -18.01 -18.90 -15.95
N ARG A 101 -17.65 -20.07 -15.39
CA ARG A 101 -18.11 -21.38 -15.88
C ARG A 101 -19.62 -21.57 -15.71
N ARG A 102 -20.18 -21.12 -14.59
CA ARG A 102 -21.61 -21.20 -14.29
C ARG A 102 -22.41 -20.33 -15.25
N ASN A 103 -21.99 -19.08 -15.45
CA ASN A 103 -22.55 -18.17 -16.44
C ASN A 103 -22.44 -18.71 -17.87
N ASN A 104 -21.32 -19.36 -18.22
CA ASN A 104 -21.18 -19.97 -19.54
C ASN A 104 -22.09 -21.20 -19.73
N ARG A 105 -22.40 -21.93 -18.66
CA ARG A 105 -23.35 -23.06 -18.66
C ARG A 105 -24.81 -22.62 -18.75
N THR A 106 -25.15 -21.47 -18.18
CA THR A 106 -26.52 -20.92 -18.18
C THR A 106 -26.78 -19.95 -19.30
N ARG A 107 -25.81 -19.71 -20.18
CA ARG A 107 -25.96 -18.85 -21.36
C ARG A 107 -26.82 -19.58 -22.40
N PRO A 108 -28.10 -19.22 -22.61
CA PRO A 108 -28.85 -19.78 -23.72
C PRO A 108 -28.13 -19.40 -25.00
N GLN A 109 -27.88 -20.39 -25.87
CA GLN A 109 -27.34 -20.14 -27.20
C GLN A 109 -28.33 -19.24 -27.93
N GLN A 110 -28.01 -17.94 -28.00
CA GLN A 110 -28.77 -16.99 -28.79
C GLN A 110 -28.65 -17.43 -30.25
N ARG A 111 -29.80 -17.81 -30.79
CA ARG A 111 -30.06 -18.19 -32.17
C ARG A 111 -30.24 -16.96 -33.02
#